data_AF-A0AAJ0FTX3-F1
#
_entry.id   AF-A0AAJ0FTX3-F1
#
_cell.length_a   1.000
_cell.length_b   1.000
_cell.length_c   1.000
_cell.angle_alpha   90.00
_cell.angle_beta   90.00
_cell.angle_gamma   90.00
#
_symmetry.space_group_name_H-M   'P 1'
#
loop_
_entity.id
_entity.type
_entity.pdbx_description
1 polymer ?
#
loop_
_entity_poly.entity_id
_entity_poly.type
_entity_poly.pdbx_seq_one_letter_code
_entity_poly.pdbx_strand_id
1 'polypeptide(L)'
;MATFPLPRGTWLLVLGICLVLLPGKAAAFGAGNIPSIAQVEGHNWRHGDIEDMLASVAFLHGKKWTSMLIKRTYFGNWLRDYSQAVDVGSLKGVNAATIRILVWVLSFMAFGYATEEFEVTEERLGCYRPEEHIDNPLGYADGLDARTFDPRLRGPVEPVETEIDMKTGMKNYIANETGKWATSAGYIRFSFARSIHFGRLYACGEHGKGKDENLTEALRCLGQALHCLEDFGAHSNYCELALRELGYHSVFPHCGTQTEINVHGKRIYPIVTGTFGAVDFLHSVIGEANDHFTQSEVDEVDVALKNAEGARSGPVAGGERGFFDGSGPTDFISLLSKVPDLGTGFAAEARDLKAASDAQERENEQRARADNVNVVPGMSPDFDPVKTAKRIYPILVFRDKIVKAISRGIAKVPGLEKLLEHISETLTAFVLGLLAPFIRPIIKSVTKVLKDGSSGVITASSKSQLEPWENNRCSDPTHSMLSKDHFTNVLNSCAGRVAATILQYAVP
;
A
#
# COMPACT_ATOMS: atom_id res chain seq x y z
N MET A 1 -49.01 -10.43 25.63
CA MET A 1 -48.58 -9.66 24.44
C MET A 1 -48.56 -10.60 23.26
N ALA A 2 -49.38 -10.35 22.24
CA ALA A 2 -49.45 -11.18 21.05
C ALA A 2 -48.27 -10.85 20.12
N THR A 3 -47.42 -11.83 19.84
CA THR A 3 -46.35 -11.72 18.85
C THR A 3 -46.94 -12.00 17.46
N PHE A 4 -47.10 -10.97 16.65
CA PHE A 4 -47.47 -11.12 15.25
C PHE A 4 -46.24 -11.53 14.43
N PRO A 5 -46.24 -12.69 13.76
CA PRO A 5 -45.14 -13.08 12.87
C PRO A 5 -45.22 -12.23 11.60
N LEU A 6 -44.18 -11.41 11.36
CA LEU A 6 -44.07 -10.64 10.13
C LEU A 6 -43.91 -11.58 8.92
N PRO A 7 -44.65 -11.36 7.81
CA PRO A 7 -44.54 -12.19 6.63
C PRO A 7 -43.15 -12.10 5.98
N ARG A 8 -42.68 -13.19 5.36
CA ARG A 8 -41.34 -13.30 4.74
C ARG A 8 -41.00 -12.15 3.78
N GLY A 9 -41.99 -11.59 3.08
CA GLY A 9 -41.81 -10.43 2.21
C GLY A 9 -41.39 -9.16 2.96
N THR A 10 -41.85 -8.98 4.20
CA THR A 10 -41.44 -7.85 5.06
C THR A 10 -40.00 -8.00 5.52
N TRP A 11 -39.57 -9.23 5.83
CA TRP A 11 -38.16 -9.51 6.15
C TRP A 11 -37.24 -9.28 4.96
N LEU A 12 -37.65 -9.65 3.75
CA LEU A 12 -36.88 -9.37 2.53
C LEU A 12 -36.86 -7.87 2.19
N LEU A 13 -37.95 -7.15 2.45
CA LEU A 13 -38.01 -5.70 2.25
C LEU A 13 -37.14 -4.96 3.28
N VAL A 14 -37.18 -5.37 4.55
CA VAL A 14 -36.29 -4.83 5.61
C VAL A 14 -34.84 -5.16 5.29
N LEU A 15 -34.53 -6.39 4.84
CA LEU A 15 -33.18 -6.77 4.40
C LEU A 15 -32.74 -5.94 3.18
N GLY A 16 -33.63 -5.73 2.21
CA GLY A 16 -33.36 -4.91 1.02
C GLY A 16 -33.18 -3.43 1.36
N ILE A 17 -33.97 -2.89 2.28
CA ILE A 17 -33.83 -1.52 2.79
C ILE A 17 -32.55 -1.40 3.61
N CYS A 18 -32.19 -2.38 4.43
CA CYS A 18 -30.90 -2.45 5.11
C CYS A 18 -29.75 -2.53 4.10
N LEU A 19 -29.82 -3.33 3.04
CA LEU A 19 -28.77 -3.43 2.03
C LEU A 19 -28.63 -2.16 1.17
N VAL A 20 -29.72 -1.42 0.95
CA VAL A 20 -29.74 -0.16 0.18
C VAL A 20 -29.42 1.07 1.05
N LEU A 21 -29.73 1.05 2.36
CA LEU A 21 -29.44 2.13 3.31
C LEU A 21 -28.19 1.90 4.17
N LEU A 22 -27.61 0.69 4.17
CA LEU A 22 -26.32 0.36 4.79
C LEU A 22 -25.15 0.17 3.80
N PRO A 23 -25.05 0.82 2.62
CA PRO A 23 -23.74 1.06 2.07
C PRO A 23 -23.14 2.20 2.89
N GLY A 24 -22.60 1.86 4.06
CA GLY A 24 -21.49 2.64 4.59
C GLY A 24 -20.41 2.54 3.53
N LYS A 25 -20.32 3.54 2.65
CA LYS A 25 -19.17 3.72 1.77
C LYS A 25 -17.99 4.05 2.69
N ALA A 26 -17.33 3.02 3.18
CA ALA A 26 -16.12 3.12 3.98
C ALA A 26 -15.00 2.50 3.15
N ALA A 27 -13.98 3.31 2.92
CA ALA A 27 -12.75 2.94 2.24
C ALA A 27 -11.64 3.14 3.28
N ALA A 28 -10.72 2.18 3.38
CA ALA A 28 -9.70 2.19 4.41
C ALA A 28 -8.31 1.88 3.86
N PHE A 29 -7.32 2.23 4.69
CA PHE A 29 -5.88 2.40 4.47
C PHE A 29 -5.43 3.53 3.54
N GLY A 30 -4.35 4.18 3.98
CA GLY A 30 -3.85 5.50 3.55
C GLY A 30 -3.06 5.52 2.25
N ALA A 31 -2.95 4.39 1.53
CA ALA A 31 -2.33 4.37 0.21
C ALA A 31 -3.36 4.64 -0.92
N GLY A 32 -2.88 5.13 -2.05
CA GLY A 32 -3.66 5.56 -3.20
C GLY A 32 -4.31 6.93 -3.02
N ASN A 33 -5.07 7.31 -4.04
CA ASN A 33 -5.94 8.49 -4.04
C ASN A 33 -7.38 8.09 -3.71
N ILE A 34 -8.17 9.04 -3.22
CA ILE A 34 -9.63 8.90 -3.24
C ILE A 34 -10.12 9.12 -4.69
N PRO A 35 -10.93 8.21 -5.26
CA PRO A 35 -11.43 8.40 -6.63
C PRO A 35 -12.24 9.68 -6.78
N SER A 36 -12.03 10.44 -7.87
CA SER A 36 -12.64 11.77 -8.07
C SER A 36 -14.15 11.85 -8.24
N ILE A 37 -14.82 10.70 -8.12
CA ILE A 37 -16.29 10.57 -8.18
C ILE A 37 -16.87 10.21 -6.81
N ALA A 38 -16.02 10.02 -5.80
CA ALA A 38 -16.43 9.69 -4.45
C ALA A 38 -16.91 10.96 -3.75
N GLN A 39 -18.06 10.89 -3.06
CA GLN A 39 -18.60 12.01 -2.25
C GLN A 39 -17.69 12.43 -1.08
N VAL A 40 -16.55 11.76 -0.89
CA VAL A 40 -15.54 12.01 0.14
C VAL A 40 -14.27 12.69 -0.40
N GLU A 41 -14.15 12.92 -1.72
CA GLU A 41 -13.02 13.63 -2.31
C GLU A 41 -12.92 15.06 -1.75
N GLY A 42 -11.72 15.47 -1.32
CA GLY A 42 -11.45 16.77 -0.71
C GLY A 42 -11.93 16.94 0.74
N HIS A 43 -12.65 15.95 1.28
CA HIS A 43 -13.07 15.90 2.68
C HIS A 43 -12.20 14.94 3.50
N ASN A 44 -11.98 13.73 3.00
CA ASN A 44 -11.06 12.75 3.57
C ASN A 44 -9.74 12.73 2.80
N TRP A 45 -8.70 12.15 3.39
CA TRP A 45 -7.34 12.19 2.85
C TRP A 45 -6.63 10.84 2.96
N ARG A 46 -5.92 10.47 1.89
CA ARG A 46 -4.90 9.41 1.82
C ARG A 46 -3.54 10.01 1.46
N HIS A 47 -2.45 9.25 1.61
CA HIS A 47 -1.11 9.67 1.19
C HIS A 47 -1.04 10.07 -0.28
N GLY A 48 -1.79 9.42 -1.19
CA GLY A 48 -1.84 9.86 -2.59
C GLY A 48 -2.43 11.26 -2.73
N ASP A 49 -3.50 11.57 -1.99
CA ASP A 49 -4.15 12.89 -2.00
C ASP A 49 -3.24 13.96 -1.36
N ILE A 50 -2.48 13.59 -0.33
CA ILE A 50 -1.48 14.46 0.30
C ILE A 50 -0.34 14.74 -0.69
N GLU A 51 0.19 13.71 -1.34
CA GLU A 51 1.29 13.83 -2.30
C GLU A 51 0.91 14.68 -3.53
N ASP A 52 -0.36 14.66 -3.96
CA ASP A 52 -0.86 15.55 -5.02
C ASP A 52 -0.73 17.03 -4.68
N MET A 53 -0.60 17.39 -3.39
CA MET A 53 -0.32 18.76 -2.96
C MET A 53 1.05 19.25 -3.42
N LEU A 54 1.97 18.37 -3.83
CA LEU A 54 3.20 18.76 -4.54
C LEU A 54 2.90 19.63 -5.76
N ALA A 55 1.78 19.39 -6.46
CA ALA A 55 1.38 20.21 -7.61
C ALA A 55 1.20 21.70 -7.26
N SER A 56 0.95 22.02 -5.98
CA SER A 56 0.78 23.38 -5.46
C SER A 56 2.09 24.07 -5.05
N VAL A 57 3.20 23.33 -4.96
CA VAL A 57 4.50 23.85 -4.52
C VAL A 57 5.36 24.21 -5.74
N ALA A 58 6.21 25.24 -5.62
CA ALA A 58 7.18 25.55 -6.68
C ALA A 58 8.23 24.42 -6.77
N PHE A 59 8.72 24.12 -7.98
CA PHE A 59 9.78 23.10 -8.15
C PHE A 59 11.07 23.75 -8.67
N LEU A 60 12.21 23.16 -8.29
CA LEU A 60 13.59 23.49 -8.68
C LEU A 60 13.72 24.43 -9.90
N HIS A 61 14.31 25.61 -9.70
CA HIS A 61 14.60 26.61 -10.75
C HIS A 61 13.35 27.08 -11.55
N GLY A 62 12.19 27.22 -10.90
CA GLY A 62 10.97 27.76 -11.53
C GLY A 62 10.24 26.77 -12.44
N LYS A 63 10.58 25.47 -12.35
CA LYS A 63 9.82 24.40 -13.01
C LYS A 63 8.55 24.09 -12.21
N LYS A 64 7.60 23.42 -12.86
CA LYS A 64 6.39 22.90 -12.22
C LYS A 64 6.52 21.39 -11.99
N TRP A 65 5.90 20.90 -10.93
CA TRP A 65 5.67 19.47 -10.75
C TRP A 65 4.82 18.93 -11.91
N THR A 66 5.26 17.83 -12.50
CA THR A 66 4.48 17.08 -13.50
C THR A 66 3.87 15.87 -12.83
N SER A 67 2.77 15.33 -13.39
CA SER A 67 2.13 14.12 -12.85
C SER A 67 3.08 12.94 -12.71
N MET A 68 4.10 12.83 -13.58
CA MET A 68 5.12 11.77 -13.46
C MET A 68 6.10 12.02 -12.31
N LEU A 69 6.45 13.28 -12.02
CA LEU A 69 7.32 13.60 -10.88
C LEU A 69 6.60 13.31 -9.57
N ILE A 70 5.34 13.74 -9.43
CA ILE A 70 4.48 13.44 -8.28
C ILE A 70 4.35 11.93 -8.12
N LYS A 71 4.02 11.21 -9.19
CA LYS A 71 3.91 9.74 -9.18
C LYS A 71 5.19 9.03 -8.70
N ARG A 72 6.37 9.54 -9.07
CA ARG A 72 7.66 8.98 -8.63
C ARG A 72 7.95 9.28 -7.16
N THR A 73 7.57 10.46 -6.67
CA THR A 73 7.63 10.76 -5.24
C THR A 73 6.66 9.85 -4.49
N TYR A 74 5.41 9.78 -4.96
CA TYR A 74 4.39 8.94 -4.37
C TYR A 74 4.78 7.46 -4.31
N PHE A 75 5.47 6.94 -5.32
CA PHE A 75 5.98 5.57 -5.28
C PHE A 75 6.90 5.31 -4.07
N GLY A 76 7.72 6.29 -3.69
CA GLY A 76 8.56 6.20 -2.50
C GLY A 76 7.77 6.18 -1.19
N ASN A 77 6.72 7.00 -1.13
CA ASN A 77 5.78 7.08 -0.02
C ASN A 77 5.00 5.75 0.12
N TRP A 78 4.37 5.32 -0.98
CA TRP A 78 3.64 4.06 -1.11
C TRP A 78 4.47 2.82 -0.75
N LEU A 79 5.77 2.79 -1.05
CA LEU A 79 6.62 1.67 -0.63
C LEU A 79 6.74 1.53 0.89
N ARG A 80 6.56 2.61 1.67
CA ARG A 80 6.56 2.58 3.14
C ARG A 80 5.29 1.93 3.66
N ASP A 81 4.13 2.37 3.19
CA ASP A 81 2.84 1.71 3.43
C ASP A 81 2.96 0.19 3.24
N TYR A 82 3.46 -0.24 2.07
CA TYR A 82 3.52 -1.66 1.73
C TYR A 82 4.70 -2.44 2.35
N SER A 83 5.66 -1.75 2.96
CA SER A 83 6.74 -2.43 3.70
C SER A 83 6.23 -3.11 4.98
N GLN A 84 5.11 -2.63 5.52
CA GLN A 84 4.40 -3.24 6.65
C GLN A 84 3.98 -4.68 6.36
N ALA A 85 3.78 -5.05 5.09
CA ALA A 85 3.50 -6.43 4.69
C ALA A 85 4.70 -7.37 4.90
N VAL A 86 5.93 -6.83 4.97
CA VAL A 86 7.16 -7.59 5.25
C VAL A 86 7.52 -7.39 6.73
N ASP A 87 6.69 -7.97 7.60
CA ASP A 87 6.84 -7.93 9.06
C ASP A 87 6.74 -9.35 9.67
N VAL A 88 7.07 -9.47 10.96
CA VAL A 88 7.03 -10.70 11.76
C VAL A 88 5.73 -11.48 11.57
N GLY A 89 4.58 -10.80 11.49
CA GLY A 89 3.27 -11.43 11.28
C GLY A 89 3.23 -12.30 10.01
N SER A 90 3.64 -11.73 8.87
CA SER A 90 3.66 -12.43 7.59
C SER A 90 4.86 -13.36 7.44
N LEU A 91 6.03 -12.97 7.96
CA LEU A 91 7.29 -13.71 7.83
C LEU A 91 7.31 -15.04 8.61
N LYS A 92 6.41 -15.21 9.59
CA LYS A 92 6.17 -16.51 10.25
C LYS A 92 5.70 -17.59 9.26
N GLY A 93 5.00 -17.22 8.18
CA GLY A 93 4.42 -18.18 7.24
C GLY A 93 4.85 -18.01 5.78
N VAL A 94 5.30 -16.82 5.38
CA VAL A 94 5.66 -16.49 3.99
C VAL A 94 6.96 -15.72 3.97
N ASN A 95 7.93 -16.15 3.15
CA ASN A 95 9.20 -15.42 3.05
C ASN A 95 9.06 -14.04 2.38
N ALA A 96 9.96 -13.11 2.69
CA ALA A 96 9.94 -11.73 2.21
C ALA A 96 9.93 -11.62 0.67
N ALA A 97 10.67 -12.47 -0.03
CA ALA A 97 10.74 -12.43 -1.49
C ALA A 97 9.40 -12.79 -2.15
N THR A 98 8.63 -13.70 -1.55
CA THR A 98 7.27 -14.05 -1.97
C THR A 98 6.30 -12.89 -1.76
N ILE A 99 6.33 -12.24 -0.59
CA ILE A 99 5.49 -11.07 -0.29
C ILE A 99 5.80 -9.93 -1.28
N ARG A 100 7.09 -9.68 -1.55
CA ARG A 100 7.53 -8.66 -2.50
C ARG A 100 6.96 -8.87 -3.90
N ILE A 101 6.77 -10.10 -4.37
CA ILE A 101 6.16 -10.37 -5.67
C ILE A 101 4.71 -9.87 -5.71
N LEU A 102 3.92 -10.06 -4.64
CA LEU A 102 2.56 -9.51 -4.57
C LEU A 102 2.57 -7.99 -4.57
N VAL A 103 3.41 -7.38 -3.73
CA VAL A 103 3.56 -5.91 -3.68
C VAL A 103 3.99 -5.36 -5.04
N TRP A 104 4.81 -6.10 -5.80
CA TRP A 104 5.22 -5.68 -7.13
C TRP A 104 4.07 -5.68 -8.14
N VAL A 105 3.16 -6.65 -8.06
CA VAL A 105 1.93 -6.67 -8.88
C VAL A 105 0.97 -5.57 -8.46
N LEU A 106 0.87 -5.28 -7.16
CA LEU A 106 0.07 -4.17 -6.65
C LEU A 106 0.62 -2.81 -7.11
N SER A 107 1.94 -2.63 -7.07
CA SER A 107 2.61 -1.45 -7.62
C SER A 107 2.29 -1.28 -9.11
N PHE A 108 2.29 -2.38 -9.88
CA PHE A 108 1.87 -2.33 -11.28
C PHE A 108 0.43 -1.80 -11.42
N MET A 109 -0.51 -2.31 -10.62
CA MET A 109 -1.91 -1.89 -10.66
C MET A 109 -2.08 -0.42 -10.25
N ALA A 110 -1.35 0.04 -9.24
CA ALA A 110 -1.42 1.41 -8.73
C ALA A 110 -0.77 2.44 -9.67
N PHE A 111 0.43 2.16 -10.16
CA PHE A 111 1.25 3.14 -10.89
C PHE A 111 1.09 3.04 -12.40
N GLY A 112 0.62 1.88 -12.89
CA GLY A 112 0.58 1.56 -14.31
C GLY A 112 1.99 1.46 -14.90
N TYR A 113 2.99 1.12 -14.10
CA TYR A 113 4.36 0.78 -14.50
C TYR A 113 4.93 -0.16 -13.44
N ALA A 114 5.87 -1.03 -13.82
CA ALA A 114 6.36 -2.06 -12.91
C ALA A 114 7.87 -2.26 -12.98
N THR A 115 8.56 -1.60 -13.91
CA THR A 115 9.99 -1.77 -14.13
C THR A 115 10.74 -0.46 -13.94
N GLU A 116 12.08 -0.51 -13.97
CA GLU A 116 12.94 0.68 -13.86
C GLU A 116 12.64 1.49 -12.58
N GLU A 117 12.15 2.73 -12.69
CA GLU A 117 11.88 3.57 -11.52
C GLU A 117 10.73 3.08 -10.63
N PHE A 118 9.83 2.24 -11.16
CA PHE A 118 8.68 1.65 -10.44
C PHE A 118 8.90 0.18 -10.08
N GLU A 119 10.13 -0.33 -10.23
CA GLU A 119 10.45 -1.69 -9.83
C GLU A 119 10.51 -1.82 -8.30
N VAL A 120 9.74 -2.79 -7.77
CA VAL A 120 9.72 -3.14 -6.35
C VAL A 120 10.85 -4.11 -6.05
N THR A 121 12.02 -3.55 -5.76
CA THR A 121 13.22 -4.29 -5.35
C THR A 121 13.21 -4.55 -3.84
N GLU A 122 14.04 -5.49 -3.39
CA GLU A 122 14.22 -5.78 -1.96
C GLU A 122 14.72 -4.55 -1.19
N GLU A 123 15.64 -3.77 -1.77
CA GLU A 123 16.17 -2.55 -1.14
C GLU A 123 15.13 -1.42 -1.10
N ARG A 124 14.31 -1.27 -2.14
CA ARG A 124 13.29 -0.21 -2.21
C ARG A 124 12.08 -0.49 -1.31
N LEU A 125 11.63 -1.74 -1.25
CA LEU A 125 10.52 -2.15 -0.39
C LEU A 125 10.96 -2.26 1.07
N GLY A 126 12.16 -2.77 1.34
CA GLY A 126 12.64 -2.96 2.71
C GLY A 126 11.78 -3.96 3.50
N CYS A 127 11.60 -3.67 4.77
CA CYS A 127 10.73 -4.38 5.71
C CYS A 127 10.10 -3.37 6.66
N TYR A 128 9.13 -3.81 7.47
CA TYR A 128 8.53 -2.94 8.47
C TYR A 128 9.57 -2.43 9.49
N ARG A 129 9.46 -1.15 9.83
CA ARG A 129 10.30 -0.44 10.79
C ARG A 129 9.43 0.62 11.49
N PRO A 130 9.23 0.54 12.82
CA PRO A 130 8.38 1.49 13.54
C PRO A 130 8.75 2.96 13.32
N GLU A 131 10.05 3.26 13.22
CA GLU A 131 10.53 4.62 13.00
C GLU A 131 10.10 5.22 11.65
N GLU A 132 9.72 4.42 10.66
CA GLU A 132 9.25 4.89 9.36
C GLU A 132 7.82 5.42 9.39
N HIS A 133 7.04 5.03 10.42
CA HIS A 133 5.62 5.32 10.61
C HIS A 133 5.33 6.05 11.92
N ILE A 134 6.37 6.57 12.59
CA ILE A 134 6.30 7.12 13.96
C ILE A 134 5.67 6.18 15.00
N ASP A 135 5.58 4.89 14.72
CA ASP A 135 4.95 3.92 15.62
C ASP A 135 5.72 3.76 16.93
N ASN A 136 4.97 3.49 18.00
CA ASN A 136 5.54 3.13 19.28
C ASN A 136 6.08 1.70 19.22
N PRO A 137 7.39 1.48 19.38
CA PRO A 137 7.98 0.15 19.25
C PRO A 137 7.72 -0.75 20.47
N LEU A 138 7.01 -0.27 21.51
CA LEU A 138 6.73 -1.05 22.71
C LEU A 138 6.05 -2.38 22.37
N GLY A 139 6.63 -3.48 22.86
CA GLY A 139 6.07 -4.83 22.67
C GLY A 139 6.20 -5.39 21.24
N TYR A 140 6.95 -4.71 20.35
CA TYR A 140 7.19 -5.18 18.99
C TYR A 140 7.71 -6.62 18.97
N ALA A 141 7.21 -7.41 18.01
CA ALA A 141 7.50 -8.85 17.86
C ALA A 141 7.23 -9.70 19.12
N ASP A 142 6.26 -9.30 19.95
CA ASP A 142 5.95 -9.95 21.23
C ASP A 142 7.18 -10.02 22.18
N GLY A 143 8.08 -9.04 22.06
CA GLY A 143 9.33 -8.97 22.83
C GLY A 143 10.46 -9.87 22.32
N LEU A 144 10.26 -10.58 21.21
CA LEU A 144 11.31 -11.36 20.55
C LEU A 144 12.22 -10.46 19.71
N ASP A 145 13.43 -10.95 19.39
CA ASP A 145 14.29 -10.28 18.41
C ASP A 145 13.77 -10.53 16.99
N ALA A 146 13.08 -9.54 16.42
CA ALA A 146 12.49 -9.65 15.08
C ALA A 146 13.52 -9.93 13.98
N ARG A 147 14.80 -9.61 14.20
CA ARG A 147 15.90 -9.87 13.26
C ARG A 147 16.12 -11.36 12.99
N THR A 148 15.57 -12.24 13.82
CA THR A 148 15.56 -13.68 13.60
C THR A 148 14.64 -14.11 12.44
N PHE A 149 13.66 -13.28 12.06
CA PHE A 149 12.77 -13.50 10.91
C PHE A 149 13.33 -12.85 9.64
N ASP A 150 13.83 -11.62 9.73
CA ASP A 150 14.57 -10.91 8.68
C ASP A 150 15.56 -9.94 9.31
N PRO A 151 16.87 -9.98 8.98
CA PRO A 151 17.90 -9.20 9.66
C PRO A 151 17.74 -7.68 9.56
N ARG A 152 16.88 -7.20 8.65
CA ARG A 152 16.59 -5.78 8.45
C ARG A 152 15.53 -5.25 9.42
N LEU A 153 14.72 -6.13 10.03
CA LEU A 153 13.70 -5.75 11.02
C LEU A 153 14.32 -5.10 12.25
N ARG A 154 13.48 -4.44 13.06
CA ARG A 154 13.93 -3.78 14.28
C ARG A 154 14.49 -4.81 15.27
N GLY A 155 15.57 -4.46 15.97
CA GLY A 155 16.07 -5.23 17.10
C GLY A 155 15.19 -5.08 18.35
N PRO A 156 15.61 -5.67 19.49
CA PRO A 156 14.95 -5.50 20.77
C PRO A 156 14.84 -4.03 21.17
N VAL A 157 13.74 -3.70 21.84
CA VAL A 157 13.38 -2.33 22.24
C VAL A 157 13.75 -2.13 23.70
N GLU A 158 14.59 -1.15 23.98
CA GLU A 158 14.98 -0.79 25.34
C GLU A 158 13.87 0.07 26.00
N PRO A 159 13.58 -0.11 27.30
CA PRO A 159 12.53 0.67 27.98
C PRO A 159 12.72 2.20 27.87
N VAL A 160 13.97 2.67 27.83
CA VAL A 160 14.29 4.10 27.69
C VAL A 160 13.75 4.69 26.37
N GLU A 161 13.60 3.89 25.33
CA GLU A 161 13.11 4.36 24.02
C GLU A 161 11.67 4.86 24.10
N THR A 162 10.88 4.26 24.99
CA THR A 162 9.47 4.61 25.20
C THR A 162 9.29 5.58 26.37
N GLU A 163 10.36 6.07 26.98
CA GLU A 163 10.27 7.15 27.97
C GLU A 163 9.99 8.49 27.28
N ILE A 164 9.49 9.44 28.06
CA ILE A 164 9.21 10.81 27.62
C ILE A 164 10.50 11.63 27.69
N ASP A 165 10.88 12.26 26.58
CA ASP A 165 11.91 13.28 26.56
C ASP A 165 11.40 14.56 27.24
N MET A 166 11.92 14.87 28.42
CA MET A 166 11.51 16.04 29.21
C MET A 166 11.90 17.39 28.57
N LYS A 167 12.68 17.40 27.49
CA LYS A 167 12.98 18.62 26.72
C LYS A 167 11.89 18.96 25.70
N THR A 168 11.35 17.94 25.02
CA THR A 168 10.42 18.13 23.91
C THR A 168 8.99 17.76 24.28
N GLY A 169 8.80 16.91 25.30
CA GLY A 169 7.52 16.28 25.62
C GLY A 169 7.13 15.16 24.66
N MET A 170 7.99 14.77 23.72
CA MET A 170 7.78 13.62 22.84
C MET A 170 8.35 12.35 23.46
N LYS A 171 7.90 11.18 23.01
CA LYS A 171 8.58 9.91 23.30
C LYS A 171 9.98 9.89 22.70
N ASN A 172 10.93 9.23 23.36
CA ASN A 172 12.34 9.21 22.96
C ASN A 172 12.56 8.64 21.54
N TYR A 173 11.80 7.63 21.12
CA TYR A 173 11.85 7.06 19.77
C TYR A 173 11.37 8.02 18.66
N ILE A 174 10.73 9.16 18.98
CA ILE A 174 10.24 10.09 17.96
C ILE A 174 11.39 10.95 17.44
N ALA A 175 12.02 11.74 18.34
CA ALA A 175 12.99 12.76 17.96
C ALA A 175 14.21 12.88 18.88
N ASN A 176 14.33 12.07 19.94
CA ASN A 176 15.50 12.13 20.82
C ASN A 176 16.66 11.30 20.27
N GLU A 177 17.58 11.97 19.57
CA GLU A 177 18.73 11.33 18.91
C GLU A 177 20.00 11.31 19.76
N THR A 178 19.89 11.62 21.06
CA THR A 178 21.03 11.52 21.99
C THR A 178 21.30 10.08 22.43
N GLY A 179 20.35 9.17 22.20
CA GLY A 179 20.44 7.76 22.50
C GLY A 179 21.10 6.90 21.42
N LYS A 180 21.06 5.59 21.63
CA LYS A 180 21.53 4.57 20.66
C LYS A 180 20.39 3.74 20.07
N TRP A 181 19.20 4.33 20.01
CA TRP A 181 18.01 3.73 19.40
C TRP A 181 17.68 4.40 18.08
N ALA A 182 16.90 3.72 17.24
CA ALA A 182 16.39 4.30 16.01
C ALA A 182 15.24 5.27 16.32
N THR A 183 15.23 6.41 15.65
CA THR A 183 14.21 7.44 15.78
C THR A 183 13.60 7.83 14.44
N SER A 184 12.34 8.28 14.46
CA SER A 184 11.67 8.80 13.25
C SER A 184 12.35 10.04 12.69
N ALA A 185 12.80 10.97 13.54
CA ALA A 185 13.59 12.12 13.11
C ALA A 185 14.91 11.71 12.42
N GLY A 186 15.58 10.68 12.95
CA GLY A 186 16.79 10.12 12.34
C GLY A 186 16.51 9.48 10.98
N TYR A 187 15.40 8.77 10.86
CA TYR A 187 14.93 8.19 9.60
C TYR A 187 14.62 9.26 8.55
N ILE A 188 13.83 10.28 8.91
CA ILE A 188 13.49 11.41 8.05
C ILE A 188 14.77 12.08 7.53
N ARG A 189 15.75 12.35 8.41
CA ARG A 189 17.03 12.95 8.00
C ARG A 189 17.80 12.04 7.05
N PHE A 190 17.84 10.73 7.29
CA PHE A 190 18.46 9.77 6.39
C PHE A 190 17.82 9.80 5.00
N SER A 191 16.49 9.78 4.93
CA SER A 191 15.73 9.78 3.68
C SER A 191 15.92 11.09 2.89
N PHE A 192 15.83 12.25 3.55
CA PHE A 192 16.13 13.54 2.90
C PHE A 192 17.59 13.64 2.45
N ALA A 193 18.55 13.16 3.24
CA ALA A 193 19.96 13.18 2.84
C ALA A 193 20.19 12.36 1.56
N ARG A 194 19.54 11.20 1.41
CA ARG A 194 19.57 10.41 0.17
C ARG A 194 18.90 11.15 -0.98
N SER A 195 17.72 11.73 -0.77
CA SER A 195 17.03 12.52 -1.79
C SER A 195 17.92 13.66 -2.32
N ILE A 196 18.53 14.43 -1.41
CA ILE A 196 19.46 15.52 -1.75
C ILE A 196 20.71 14.98 -2.46
N HIS A 197 21.26 13.85 -2.02
CA HIS A 197 22.42 13.23 -2.65
C HIS A 197 22.15 12.89 -4.13
N PHE A 198 21.08 12.14 -4.40
CA PHE A 198 20.71 11.78 -5.77
C PHE A 198 20.29 12.99 -6.60
N GLY A 199 19.60 13.96 -5.99
CA GLY A 199 19.25 15.24 -6.63
C GLY A 199 20.50 16.02 -7.06
N ARG A 200 21.56 16.01 -6.26
CA ARG A 200 22.87 16.61 -6.62
C ARG A 200 23.57 15.83 -7.73
N LEU A 201 23.54 14.51 -7.70
CA LEU A 201 24.09 13.69 -8.81
C LEU A 201 23.37 13.95 -10.13
N TYR A 202 22.06 14.25 -10.08
CA TYR A 202 21.30 14.65 -11.24
C TYR A 202 21.63 16.07 -11.72
N ALA A 203 21.74 17.04 -10.80
CA ALA A 203 21.97 18.44 -11.16
C ALA A 203 23.43 18.74 -11.57
N CYS A 204 24.41 18.04 -10.97
CA CYS A 204 25.83 18.40 -10.99
C CYS A 204 26.74 17.21 -11.33
N GLY A 205 26.33 16.31 -12.23
CA GLY A 205 27.17 15.18 -12.65
C GLY A 205 28.50 15.61 -13.29
N GLU A 206 29.52 14.75 -13.26
CA GLU A 206 30.91 15.05 -13.71
C GLU A 206 31.03 15.66 -15.12
N HIS A 207 30.02 15.52 -15.97
CA HIS A 207 30.00 16.02 -17.35
C HIS A 207 28.74 16.85 -17.71
N GLY A 208 28.01 17.41 -16.74
CA GLY A 208 26.81 18.21 -16.96
C GLY A 208 25.55 17.59 -16.34
N LYS A 209 24.38 17.68 -17.03
CA LYS A 209 23.12 17.09 -16.54
C LYS A 209 23.33 15.59 -16.29
N GLY A 210 23.18 15.17 -15.04
CA GLY A 210 23.29 13.78 -14.62
C GLY A 210 22.18 12.91 -15.20
N LYS A 211 22.29 11.60 -14.98
CA LYS A 211 21.35 10.62 -15.54
C LYS A 211 19.96 10.76 -14.91
N ASP A 212 18.91 10.55 -15.70
CA ASP A 212 17.52 10.71 -15.24
C ASP A 212 17.17 9.72 -14.11
N GLU A 213 17.85 8.57 -14.01
CA GLU A 213 17.68 7.60 -12.91
C GLU A 213 18.03 8.21 -11.54
N ASN A 214 18.99 9.14 -11.49
CA ASN A 214 19.31 9.86 -10.26
C ASN A 214 18.15 10.76 -9.83
N LEU A 215 17.46 11.41 -10.78
CA LEU A 215 16.26 12.18 -10.44
C LEU A 215 15.15 11.26 -9.94
N THR A 216 14.92 10.12 -10.58
CA THR A 216 13.87 9.20 -10.14
C THR A 216 14.14 8.64 -8.74
N GLU A 217 15.40 8.31 -8.43
CA GLU A 217 15.77 7.82 -7.09
C GLU A 217 15.72 8.94 -6.04
N ALA A 218 16.05 10.18 -6.42
CA ALA A 218 15.90 11.35 -5.55
C ALA A 218 14.44 11.57 -5.13
N LEU A 219 13.50 11.47 -6.09
CA LEU A 219 12.07 11.60 -5.84
C LEU A 219 11.54 10.45 -5.00
N ARG A 220 11.94 9.20 -5.28
CA ARG A 220 11.57 8.05 -4.44
C ARG A 220 12.04 8.24 -2.98
N CYS A 221 13.27 8.71 -2.77
CA CYS A 221 13.78 9.00 -1.43
C CYS A 221 13.05 10.20 -0.78
N LEU A 222 12.56 11.16 -1.57
CA LEU A 222 11.75 12.27 -1.06
C LEU A 222 10.42 11.75 -0.53
N GLY A 223 9.67 10.96 -1.29
CA GLY A 223 8.40 10.39 -0.82
C GLY A 223 8.57 9.48 0.39
N GLN A 224 9.67 8.73 0.44
CA GLN A 224 10.05 7.96 1.63
C GLN A 224 10.22 8.84 2.89
N ALA A 225 10.75 10.06 2.74
CA ALA A 225 10.87 11.01 3.85
C ALA A 225 9.52 11.65 4.21
N LEU A 226 8.72 11.97 3.19
CA LEU A 226 7.41 12.61 3.36
C LEU A 226 6.42 11.70 4.08
N HIS A 227 6.39 10.41 3.77
CA HIS A 227 5.52 9.43 4.43
C HIS A 227 5.55 9.54 5.98
N CYS A 228 6.75 9.45 6.57
CA CYS A 228 6.93 9.55 8.03
C CYS A 228 6.50 10.92 8.60
N LEU A 229 6.67 12.00 7.83
CA LEU A 229 6.22 13.33 8.22
C LEU A 229 4.69 13.48 8.16
N GLU A 230 4.06 12.86 7.16
CA GLU A 230 2.62 12.87 6.93
C GLU A 230 1.88 12.07 8.02
N ASP A 231 2.46 10.94 8.45
CA ASP A 231 1.93 10.11 9.52
C ASP A 231 1.83 10.85 10.85
N PHE A 232 2.63 11.90 11.09
CA PHE A 232 2.67 12.59 12.38
C PHE A 232 1.28 13.04 12.88
N GLY A 233 0.45 13.61 12.00
CA GLY A 233 -0.89 14.07 12.38
C GLY A 233 -1.89 12.94 12.61
N ALA A 234 -1.71 11.81 11.93
CA ALA A 234 -2.62 10.67 11.94
C ALA A 234 -2.26 9.62 12.99
N HIS A 235 -0.97 9.40 13.26
CA HIS A 235 -0.46 8.33 14.12
C HIS A 235 0.07 8.86 15.47
N SER A 236 -0.10 10.16 15.74
CA SER A 236 0.11 10.73 17.08
C SER A 236 -1.16 11.36 17.64
N ASN A 237 -1.14 11.68 18.93
CA ASN A 237 -2.18 12.49 19.58
C ASN A 237 -2.09 14.01 19.28
N TYR A 238 -1.30 14.43 18.28
CA TYR A 238 -1.07 15.85 17.97
C TYR A 238 -2.38 16.62 17.75
N CYS A 239 -3.31 16.07 16.98
CA CYS A 239 -4.59 16.71 16.71
C CYS A 239 -5.36 17.02 18.00
N GLU A 240 -5.39 16.06 18.93
CA GLU A 240 -6.04 16.20 20.23
C GLU A 240 -5.34 17.26 21.10
N LEU A 241 -4.00 17.24 21.15
CA LEU A 241 -3.24 18.20 21.94
C LEU A 241 -3.38 19.63 21.39
N ALA A 242 -3.40 19.79 20.07
CA ALA A 242 -3.65 21.08 19.43
C ALA A 242 -5.04 21.64 19.79
N LEU A 243 -6.09 20.80 19.79
CA LEU A 243 -7.43 21.20 20.24
C LEU A 243 -7.44 21.61 21.71
N ARG A 244 -6.71 20.89 22.57
CA ARG A 244 -6.58 21.25 23.99
C ARG A 244 -5.86 22.59 24.19
N GLU A 245 -4.84 22.88 23.38
CA GLU A 245 -4.13 24.17 23.39
C GLU A 245 -5.04 25.32 22.94
N LEU A 246 -5.99 25.06 22.03
CA LEU A 246 -7.05 26.00 21.63
C LEU A 246 -8.15 26.21 22.69
N GLY A 247 -8.06 25.54 23.85
CA GLY A 247 -8.98 25.69 24.98
C GLY A 247 -10.02 24.58 25.12
N TYR A 248 -10.02 23.57 24.24
CA TYR A 248 -10.95 22.43 24.31
C TYR A 248 -10.43 21.35 25.28
N HIS A 249 -10.39 21.66 26.57
CA HIS A 249 -9.79 20.80 27.59
C HIS A 249 -10.54 19.47 27.88
N SER A 250 -11.73 19.28 27.31
CA SER A 250 -12.49 18.02 27.40
C SER A 250 -12.09 16.98 26.35
N VAL A 251 -11.23 17.33 25.39
CA VAL A 251 -10.70 16.37 24.39
C VAL A 251 -9.76 15.38 25.08
N PHE A 252 -10.01 14.09 24.90
CA PHE A 252 -9.18 13.03 25.48
C PHE A 252 -7.82 12.96 24.77
N PRO A 253 -6.67 13.03 25.47
CA PRO A 253 -5.36 13.13 24.83
C PRO A 253 -4.76 11.77 24.38
N HIS A 254 -5.54 10.68 24.42
CA HIS A 254 -5.06 9.30 24.20
C HIS A 254 -3.95 8.85 25.17
N CYS A 255 -3.90 9.46 26.36
CA CYS A 255 -3.02 9.06 27.45
C CYS A 255 -3.71 9.30 28.81
N GLY A 256 -3.24 8.60 29.83
CA GLY A 256 -3.79 8.67 31.18
C GLY A 256 -3.62 10.06 31.82
N THR A 257 -4.55 10.44 32.69
CA THR A 257 -4.59 11.79 33.30
C THR A 257 -3.36 12.18 34.13
N GLN A 258 -2.59 11.22 34.65
CA GLN A 258 -1.36 11.45 35.41
C GLN A 258 -0.10 11.51 34.54
N THR A 259 -0.23 11.48 33.21
CA THR A 259 0.92 11.60 32.29
C THR A 259 1.33 13.03 32.00
N GLU A 260 0.58 14.04 32.46
CA GLU A 260 0.98 15.44 32.29
C GLU A 260 2.34 15.73 32.94
N ILE A 261 3.23 16.29 32.15
CA ILE A 261 4.59 16.66 32.48
C ILE A 261 4.74 18.18 32.48
N ASN A 262 5.81 18.67 33.12
CA ASN A 262 6.21 20.07 32.99
C ASN A 262 7.39 20.16 32.02
N VAL A 263 7.17 20.78 30.88
CA VAL A 263 8.19 21.06 29.87
C VAL A 263 8.35 22.56 29.76
N HIS A 264 9.54 23.07 30.08
CA HIS A 264 9.87 24.50 30.03
C HIS A 264 8.87 25.41 30.77
N GLY A 265 8.32 24.96 31.90
CA GLY A 265 7.37 25.72 32.72
C GLY A 265 5.91 25.57 32.29
N LYS A 266 5.62 24.83 31.22
CA LYS A 266 4.26 24.53 30.74
C LYS A 266 3.86 23.11 31.12
N ARG A 267 2.65 22.97 31.69
CA ARG A 267 2.01 21.69 31.95
C ARG A 267 1.35 21.19 30.66
N ILE A 268 1.85 20.10 30.11
CA ILE A 268 1.38 19.51 28.85
C ILE A 268 1.24 17.99 28.98
N TYR A 269 0.39 17.40 28.16
CA TYR A 269 0.45 15.96 27.91
C TYR A 269 1.59 15.66 26.92
N PRO A 270 2.23 14.49 27.02
CA PRO A 270 3.24 14.08 26.08
C PRO A 270 2.64 13.83 24.69
N ILE A 271 3.45 14.04 23.65
CA ILE A 271 3.15 13.52 22.32
C ILE A 271 3.45 12.03 22.32
N VAL A 272 2.41 11.23 22.09
CA VAL A 272 2.47 9.77 22.06
C VAL A 272 1.95 9.26 20.72
N THR A 273 2.45 8.10 20.30
CA THR A 273 1.97 7.38 19.13
C THR A 273 1.55 5.96 19.53
N GLY A 274 0.86 5.31 18.59
CA GLY A 274 0.28 3.99 18.79
C GLY A 274 1.31 2.86 18.82
N THR A 275 1.16 1.90 19.73
CA THR A 275 1.89 0.62 19.61
C THR A 275 1.40 -0.15 18.42
N PHE A 276 2.32 -0.72 17.63
CA PHE A 276 1.99 -1.55 16.49
C PHE A 276 2.37 -3.01 16.77
N GLY A 277 1.36 -3.82 17.12
CA GLY A 277 1.50 -5.26 17.33
C GLY A 277 1.00 -6.10 16.17
N ALA A 278 1.13 -7.43 16.28
CA ALA A 278 0.52 -8.36 15.31
C ALA A 278 -1.00 -8.17 15.19
N VAL A 279 -1.64 -7.69 16.26
CA VAL A 279 -3.07 -7.35 16.25
C VAL A 279 -3.34 -6.05 15.54
N ASP A 280 -2.48 -5.03 15.67
CA ASP A 280 -2.62 -3.78 14.92
C ASP A 280 -2.29 -3.97 13.45
N PHE A 281 -1.34 -4.84 13.09
CA PHE A 281 -1.20 -5.31 11.71
C PHE A 281 -2.50 -5.98 11.25
N LEU A 282 -3.05 -6.92 12.01
CA LEU A 282 -4.31 -7.58 11.66
C LEU A 282 -5.51 -6.63 11.67
N HIS A 283 -5.60 -5.61 12.53
CA HIS A 283 -6.66 -4.60 12.50
C HIS A 283 -6.46 -3.59 11.37
N SER A 284 -5.22 -3.22 11.05
CA SER A 284 -4.89 -2.41 9.86
C SER A 284 -5.18 -3.20 8.57
N VAL A 285 -5.07 -4.54 8.63
CA VAL A 285 -5.31 -5.50 7.54
C VAL A 285 -6.77 -5.94 7.38
N ILE A 286 -7.46 -6.19 8.49
CA ILE A 286 -8.78 -6.87 8.61
C ILE A 286 -9.86 -5.90 9.12
N GLY A 287 -9.48 -4.81 9.80
CA GLY A 287 -10.39 -3.83 10.37
C GLY A 287 -11.24 -4.38 11.51
N GLU A 288 -11.78 -3.47 12.32
CA GLU A 288 -13.08 -3.76 12.94
C GLU A 288 -14.11 -3.97 11.81
N ALA A 289 -14.32 -5.23 11.44
CA ALA A 289 -15.43 -5.71 10.63
C ALA A 289 -15.70 -5.02 9.27
N ASN A 290 -14.82 -4.20 8.69
CA ASN A 290 -15.01 -3.68 7.33
C ASN A 290 -13.82 -3.04 6.57
N ASP A 291 -12.59 -3.04 7.08
CA ASP A 291 -11.56 -2.12 6.59
C ASP A 291 -10.18 -2.81 6.36
N HIS A 292 -9.42 -2.41 5.34
CA HIS A 292 -8.93 -3.34 4.32
C HIS A 292 -7.47 -3.05 3.85
N PHE A 293 -6.44 -3.80 4.30
CA PHE A 293 -5.05 -3.65 3.76
C PHE A 293 -4.41 -4.91 3.16
N THR A 294 -4.58 -6.13 3.71
CA THR A 294 -4.01 -7.34 3.04
C THR A 294 -5.01 -8.40 2.63
N GLN A 295 -6.23 -8.41 3.15
CA GLN A 295 -7.26 -9.27 2.55
C GLN A 295 -7.90 -8.62 1.33
N SER A 296 -8.28 -7.34 1.39
CA SER A 296 -8.88 -6.60 0.27
C SER A 296 -7.98 -6.51 -0.95
N GLU A 297 -6.72 -6.10 -0.78
CA GLU A 297 -5.79 -5.87 -1.89
C GLU A 297 -5.39 -7.20 -2.54
N VAL A 298 -5.19 -8.25 -1.72
CA VAL A 298 -4.96 -9.60 -2.21
C VAL A 298 -6.21 -10.15 -2.92
N ASP A 299 -7.39 -9.91 -2.36
CA ASP A 299 -8.67 -10.26 -2.98
C ASP A 299 -8.91 -9.43 -4.25
N GLU A 300 -8.48 -8.17 -4.31
CA GLU A 300 -8.57 -7.31 -5.48
C GLU A 300 -7.67 -7.82 -6.60
N VAL A 301 -6.42 -8.19 -6.28
CA VAL A 301 -5.54 -8.87 -7.24
C VAL A 301 -6.18 -10.19 -7.67
N ASP A 302 -6.69 -11.01 -6.76
CA ASP A 302 -7.34 -12.29 -7.11
C ASP A 302 -8.56 -12.07 -8.02
N VAL A 303 -9.40 -11.07 -7.73
CA VAL A 303 -10.55 -10.67 -8.54
C VAL A 303 -10.10 -10.16 -9.91
N ALA A 304 -9.10 -9.29 -9.96
CA ALA A 304 -8.55 -8.78 -11.22
C ALA A 304 -7.98 -9.91 -12.09
N LEU A 305 -7.27 -10.86 -11.48
CA LEU A 305 -6.75 -12.07 -12.14
C LEU A 305 -7.88 -13.00 -12.60
N LYS A 306 -8.98 -13.14 -11.84
CA LYS A 306 -10.17 -13.93 -12.23
C LYS A 306 -10.93 -13.28 -13.38
N ASN A 307 -11.12 -11.97 -13.34
CA ASN A 307 -11.81 -11.22 -14.39
C ASN A 307 -11.01 -11.30 -15.71
N ALA A 308 -9.69 -11.19 -15.64
CA ALA A 308 -8.80 -11.36 -16.80
C ALA A 308 -8.87 -12.77 -17.41
N GLU A 309 -9.09 -13.81 -16.60
CA GLU A 309 -9.28 -15.18 -17.07
C GLU A 309 -10.68 -15.41 -17.67
N GLY A 310 -11.73 -14.80 -17.11
CA GLY A 310 -13.07 -14.80 -17.70
C GLY A 310 -13.08 -14.21 -19.12
N ALA A 311 -12.28 -13.16 -19.34
CA ALA A 311 -12.06 -12.58 -20.66
C ALA A 311 -11.29 -13.52 -21.63
N ARG A 312 -10.55 -14.52 -21.11
CA ARG A 312 -9.91 -15.59 -21.91
C ARG A 312 -10.84 -16.77 -22.22
N SER A 313 -11.91 -16.95 -21.44
CA SER A 313 -12.64 -18.24 -21.35
C SER A 313 -14.12 -18.18 -21.79
N GLY A 314 -14.62 -17.04 -22.28
CA GLY A 314 -16.03 -16.89 -22.67
C GLY A 314 -16.47 -17.83 -23.80
N PRO A 315 -17.48 -18.71 -23.62
CA PRO A 315 -18.13 -19.42 -24.70
C PRO A 315 -19.06 -18.46 -25.47
N VAL A 316 -18.98 -18.48 -26.80
CA VAL A 316 -20.04 -17.95 -27.66
C VAL A 316 -21.28 -18.81 -27.45
N ALA A 317 -22.24 -18.33 -26.65
CA ALA A 317 -23.58 -18.90 -26.62
C ALA A 317 -24.19 -18.73 -28.02
N GLY A 318 -24.58 -19.84 -28.64
CA GLY A 318 -25.22 -19.86 -29.95
C GLY A 318 -26.51 -19.04 -29.95
N GLY A 319 -26.55 -18.02 -30.81
CA GLY A 319 -27.73 -17.21 -31.10
C GLY A 319 -27.59 -16.62 -32.49
N GLU A 320 -28.45 -17.10 -33.39
CA GLU A 320 -28.79 -16.71 -34.76
C GLU A 320 -27.87 -15.79 -35.59
N ARG A 321 -27.56 -16.30 -36.81
CA ARG A 321 -26.89 -15.60 -37.91
C ARG A 321 -27.66 -14.33 -38.33
N GLY A 322 -27.13 -13.17 -37.97
CA GLY A 322 -27.45 -11.88 -38.57
C GLY A 322 -26.39 -11.48 -39.61
N PHE A 323 -26.85 -11.26 -40.84
CA PHE A 323 -26.08 -10.71 -41.96
C PHE A 323 -25.66 -9.27 -41.61
N PHE A 324 -24.36 -8.94 -41.64
CA PHE A 324 -23.70 -7.67 -41.24
C PHE A 324 -23.33 -7.50 -39.75
N ASP A 325 -22.23 -8.09 -39.27
CA ASP A 325 -21.22 -7.40 -38.44
C ASP A 325 -19.92 -8.23 -38.32
N GLY A 326 -18.78 -7.62 -38.63
CA GLY A 326 -17.51 -8.29 -38.92
C GLY A 326 -16.45 -8.22 -37.82
N SER A 327 -16.84 -8.17 -36.55
CA SER A 327 -15.88 -8.14 -35.42
C SER A 327 -16.27 -9.13 -34.32
N GLY A 328 -15.69 -10.33 -34.36
CA GLY A 328 -15.57 -11.16 -33.16
C GLY A 328 -14.67 -10.48 -32.11
N PRO A 329 -14.67 -10.94 -30.84
CA PRO A 329 -13.78 -10.40 -29.82
C PRO A 329 -12.34 -10.47 -30.34
N THR A 330 -11.73 -9.30 -30.49
CA THR A 330 -10.48 -9.15 -31.22
C THR A 330 -9.35 -9.60 -30.31
N ASP A 331 -8.65 -10.68 -30.67
CA ASP A 331 -7.51 -11.19 -29.90
C ASP A 331 -6.44 -10.09 -29.74
N PHE A 332 -5.96 -9.84 -28.52
CA PHE A 332 -4.99 -8.78 -28.21
C PHE A 332 -3.72 -8.88 -29.08
N ILE A 333 -3.25 -10.11 -29.32
CA ILE A 333 -2.08 -10.36 -30.19
C ILE A 333 -2.37 -9.93 -31.63
N SER A 334 -3.60 -10.12 -32.09
CA SER A 334 -4.04 -9.65 -33.41
C SER A 334 -4.13 -8.12 -33.48
N LEU A 335 -4.52 -7.44 -32.40
CA LEU A 335 -4.52 -5.98 -32.33
C LEU A 335 -3.10 -5.42 -32.41
N LEU A 336 -2.15 -6.02 -31.68
CA LEU A 336 -0.74 -5.63 -31.75
C LEU A 336 -0.19 -5.79 -33.17
N SER A 337 -0.53 -6.86 -33.88
CA SER A 337 -0.05 -7.09 -35.25
C SER A 337 -0.51 -6.03 -36.26
N LYS A 338 -1.56 -5.25 -35.93
CA LYS A 338 -2.07 -4.15 -36.76
C LYS A 338 -1.35 -2.82 -36.53
N VAL A 339 -0.45 -2.75 -35.53
CA VAL A 339 0.36 -1.54 -35.26
C VAL A 339 1.54 -1.50 -36.25
N PRO A 340 1.66 -0.47 -37.11
CA PRO A 340 2.77 -0.34 -38.05
C PRO A 340 4.14 -0.31 -37.35
N ASP A 341 5.17 -0.87 -38.00
CA ASP A 341 6.60 -0.92 -37.62
C ASP A 341 6.97 -1.58 -36.27
N LEU A 342 6.12 -1.50 -35.24
CA LEU A 342 6.36 -2.00 -33.89
C LEU A 342 5.50 -3.24 -33.54
N GLY A 343 4.37 -3.41 -34.22
CA GLY A 343 3.35 -4.38 -33.87
C GLY A 343 3.73 -5.85 -34.05
N THR A 344 4.52 -6.15 -35.09
CA THR A 344 4.95 -7.53 -35.39
C THR A 344 5.90 -8.08 -34.33
N GLY A 345 6.82 -7.24 -33.82
CA GLY A 345 7.71 -7.58 -32.72
C GLY A 345 6.95 -7.81 -31.42
N PHE A 346 6.05 -6.89 -31.05
CA PHE A 346 5.22 -7.05 -29.85
C PHE A 346 4.29 -8.27 -29.94
N ALA A 347 3.71 -8.56 -31.11
CA ALA A 347 2.87 -9.74 -31.27
C ALA A 347 3.65 -11.06 -31.14
N ALA A 348 4.93 -11.09 -31.55
CA ALA A 348 5.80 -12.25 -31.33
C ALA A 348 6.14 -12.42 -29.84
N GLU A 349 6.60 -11.35 -29.17
CA GLU A 349 6.89 -11.36 -27.73
C GLU A 349 5.66 -11.77 -26.92
N ALA A 350 4.47 -11.28 -27.28
CA ALA A 350 3.20 -11.66 -26.65
C ALA A 350 2.88 -13.16 -26.77
N ARG A 351 3.16 -13.79 -27.92
CA ARG A 351 2.95 -15.23 -28.13
C ARG A 351 3.89 -16.06 -27.27
N ASP A 352 5.17 -15.67 -27.19
CA ASP A 352 6.17 -16.38 -26.39
C ASP A 352 5.83 -16.30 -24.89
N LEU A 353 5.45 -15.11 -24.42
CA LEU A 353 5.01 -14.91 -23.04
C LEU A 353 3.73 -15.69 -22.73
N LYS A 354 2.78 -15.74 -23.68
CA LYS A 354 1.57 -16.55 -23.53
C LYS A 354 1.91 -18.04 -23.43
N ALA A 355 2.79 -18.56 -24.29
CA ALA A 355 3.20 -19.96 -24.25
C ALA A 355 3.87 -20.32 -22.91
N ALA A 356 4.70 -19.43 -22.37
CA ALA A 356 5.33 -19.60 -21.05
C ALA A 356 4.32 -19.57 -19.90
N SER A 357 3.35 -18.66 -19.94
CA SER A 357 2.23 -18.58 -18.99
C SER A 357 1.38 -19.85 -19.01
N ASP A 358 0.94 -20.29 -20.20
CA ASP A 358 0.14 -21.50 -20.37
C ASP A 358 0.91 -22.76 -19.91
N ALA A 359 2.24 -22.78 -20.07
CA ALA A 359 3.08 -23.87 -19.56
C ALA A 359 3.12 -23.91 -18.03
N GLN A 360 3.19 -22.75 -17.37
CA GLN A 360 3.11 -22.66 -15.91
C GLN A 360 1.73 -23.12 -15.41
N GLU A 361 0.67 -22.75 -16.10
CA GLU A 361 -0.70 -23.17 -15.74
C GLU A 361 -0.85 -24.69 -15.79
N ARG A 362 -0.38 -25.34 -16.87
CA ARG A 362 -0.34 -26.82 -16.95
C ARG A 362 0.48 -27.45 -15.84
N GLU A 363 1.61 -26.85 -15.46
CA GLU A 363 2.42 -27.33 -14.32
C GLU A 363 1.62 -27.25 -13.01
N ASN A 364 0.91 -26.15 -12.77
CA ASN A 364 0.08 -25.97 -11.59
C ASN A 364 -1.07 -26.99 -11.53
N GLU A 365 -1.74 -27.25 -12.65
CA GLU A 365 -2.82 -28.25 -12.75
C GLU A 365 -2.32 -29.68 -12.48
N GLN A 366 -1.15 -30.03 -13.02
CA GLN A 366 -0.53 -31.34 -12.79
C GLN A 366 -0.18 -31.53 -11.32
N ARG A 367 0.39 -30.50 -10.67
CA ARG A 367 0.69 -30.52 -9.23
C ARG A 367 -0.57 -30.65 -8.39
N ALA A 368 -1.61 -29.86 -8.69
CA ALA A 368 -2.89 -29.93 -7.98
C ALA A 368 -3.58 -31.31 -8.07
N ARG A 369 -3.31 -32.09 -9.12
CA ARG A 369 -3.80 -33.47 -9.29
C ARG A 369 -2.93 -34.52 -8.60
N ALA A 370 -1.68 -34.21 -8.28
CA ALA A 370 -0.70 -35.12 -7.68
C ALA A 370 -0.66 -35.06 -6.14
N ASP A 371 -1.17 -33.99 -5.53
CA ASP A 371 -1.19 -33.83 -4.07
C ASP A 371 -2.19 -34.80 -3.40
N ASN A 372 -1.64 -35.83 -2.76
CA ASN A 372 -2.31 -36.70 -1.79
C ASN A 372 -2.59 -35.91 -0.49
N VAL A 373 -3.70 -36.22 0.18
CA VAL A 373 -4.39 -35.49 1.27
C VAL A 373 -3.58 -35.23 2.58
N ASN A 374 -2.26 -35.50 2.64
CA ASN A 374 -1.48 -35.44 3.88
C ASN A 374 -0.18 -34.59 3.81
N VAL A 375 -0.04 -33.66 2.87
CA VAL A 375 1.05 -32.67 2.88
C VAL A 375 0.47 -31.29 3.13
N VAL A 376 1.01 -30.57 4.11
CA VAL A 376 0.56 -29.23 4.53
C VAL A 376 0.51 -28.29 3.31
N PRO A 377 -0.67 -27.79 2.88
CA PRO A 377 -0.76 -26.86 1.75
C PRO A 377 -0.34 -25.46 2.22
N GLY A 378 0.65 -24.83 1.59
CA GLY A 378 1.06 -23.46 1.94
C GLY A 378 2.35 -22.99 1.26
N MET A 379 3.25 -23.91 0.95
CA MET A 379 4.27 -23.77 -0.10
C MET A 379 4.59 -25.19 -0.54
N SER A 380 4.63 -25.45 -1.84
CA SER A 380 5.42 -26.61 -2.28
C SER A 380 6.84 -26.38 -1.71
N PRO A 381 7.50 -27.40 -1.14
CA PRO A 381 8.92 -27.31 -0.79
C PRO A 381 9.81 -26.78 -1.93
N ASP A 382 9.29 -26.78 -3.16
CA ASP A 382 9.93 -26.34 -4.39
C ASP A 382 9.52 -24.93 -4.87
N PHE A 383 8.69 -24.17 -4.14
CA PHE A 383 8.34 -22.81 -4.55
C PHE A 383 9.55 -21.89 -4.40
N ASP A 384 10.07 -21.43 -5.53
CA ASP A 384 11.22 -20.53 -5.61
C ASP A 384 10.76 -19.11 -6.01
N PRO A 385 10.75 -18.15 -5.07
CA PRO A 385 10.36 -16.77 -5.37
C PRO A 385 11.35 -16.08 -6.32
N VAL A 386 12.63 -16.44 -6.30
CA VAL A 386 13.64 -15.87 -7.22
C VAL A 386 13.38 -16.34 -8.65
N LYS A 387 13.12 -17.64 -8.83
CA LYS A 387 12.72 -18.20 -10.13
C LYS A 387 11.41 -17.59 -10.61
N THR A 388 10.42 -17.42 -9.72
CA THR A 388 9.14 -16.81 -10.08
C THR A 388 9.31 -15.35 -10.50
N ALA A 389 10.06 -14.55 -9.74
CA ALA A 389 10.39 -13.16 -10.09
C ALA A 389 11.05 -13.07 -11.48
N LYS A 390 12.01 -13.94 -11.78
CA LYS A 390 12.66 -14.02 -13.11
C LYS A 390 11.69 -14.36 -14.24
N ARG A 391 10.66 -15.17 -13.98
CA ARG A 391 9.66 -15.57 -14.98
C ARG A 391 8.62 -14.47 -15.23
N ILE A 392 8.27 -13.68 -14.22
CA ILE A 392 7.30 -12.58 -14.37
C ILE A 392 7.92 -11.29 -14.89
N TYR A 393 9.21 -11.04 -14.64
CA TYR A 393 9.87 -9.80 -15.08
C TYR A 393 9.73 -9.51 -16.58
N PRO A 394 9.92 -10.47 -17.52
CA PRO A 394 9.70 -10.23 -18.94
C PRO A 394 8.26 -9.80 -19.28
N ILE A 395 7.26 -10.29 -18.53
CA ILE A 395 5.85 -9.90 -18.71
C ILE A 395 5.66 -8.42 -18.34
N LEU A 396 6.26 -7.99 -17.24
CA LEU A 396 6.22 -6.60 -16.77
C LEU A 396 6.97 -5.65 -17.72
N VAL A 397 8.17 -6.04 -18.18
CA VAL A 397 8.94 -5.30 -19.18
C VAL A 397 8.16 -5.15 -20.49
N PHE A 398 7.56 -6.23 -20.99
CA PHE A 398 6.74 -6.21 -22.21
C PHE A 398 5.61 -5.19 -22.12
N ARG A 399 4.90 -5.19 -21.00
CA ARG A 399 3.84 -4.22 -20.72
C ARG A 399 4.36 -2.79 -20.77
N ASP A 400 5.46 -2.50 -20.06
CA ASP A 400 5.99 -1.14 -19.96
C ASP A 400 6.54 -0.65 -21.30
N LYS A 401 7.14 -1.52 -22.11
CA LYS A 401 7.53 -1.21 -23.50
C LYS A 401 6.33 -0.81 -24.34
N ILE A 402 5.21 -1.54 -24.25
CA ILE A 402 3.99 -1.23 -25.01
C ILE A 402 3.41 0.12 -24.58
N VAL A 403 3.27 0.38 -23.28
CA VAL A 403 2.73 1.67 -22.82
C VAL A 403 3.63 2.83 -23.21
N LYS A 404 4.95 2.70 -23.03
CA LYS A 404 5.91 3.71 -23.52
C LYS A 404 5.82 3.89 -25.04
N ALA A 405 5.58 2.82 -25.81
CA ALA A 405 5.41 2.89 -27.26
C ALA A 405 4.09 3.59 -27.65
N ILE A 406 2.97 3.27 -26.99
CA ILE A 406 1.67 3.91 -27.20
C ILE A 406 1.77 5.40 -26.90
N SER A 407 2.31 5.79 -25.74
CA SER A 407 2.47 7.20 -25.37
C SER A 407 3.34 7.99 -26.36
N ARG A 408 4.35 7.36 -26.98
CA ARG A 408 5.18 7.98 -28.03
C ARG A 408 4.52 7.97 -29.42
N GLY A 409 3.65 6.99 -29.68
CA GLY A 409 3.03 6.72 -30.99
C GLY A 409 1.76 7.51 -31.25
N ILE A 410 0.94 7.77 -30.22
CA ILE A 410 -0.37 8.48 -30.34
C ILE A 410 -0.22 9.83 -31.06
N ALA A 411 0.88 10.56 -30.84
CA ALA A 411 1.08 11.88 -31.43
C ALA A 411 1.56 11.87 -32.89
N LYS A 412 1.90 10.71 -33.47
CA LYS A 412 2.66 10.64 -34.73
C LYS A 412 1.91 10.07 -35.93
N VAL A 413 0.78 9.37 -35.74
CA VAL A 413 0.06 8.74 -36.86
C VAL A 413 -1.43 9.04 -36.78
N PRO A 414 -1.95 10.00 -37.57
CA PRO A 414 -3.37 10.29 -37.66
C PRO A 414 -4.18 9.06 -38.10
N GLY A 415 -5.28 8.76 -37.41
CA GLY A 415 -6.20 7.67 -37.76
C GLY A 415 -5.97 6.33 -37.03
N LEU A 416 -4.98 6.27 -36.13
CA LEU A 416 -4.69 5.10 -35.29
C LEU A 416 -5.15 5.24 -33.83
N GLU A 417 -5.77 6.36 -33.48
CA GLU A 417 -6.12 6.72 -32.09
C GLU A 417 -7.02 5.65 -31.46
N LYS A 418 -8.10 5.27 -32.14
CA LYS A 418 -9.04 4.23 -31.65
C LYS A 418 -8.38 2.86 -31.48
N LEU A 419 -7.43 2.50 -32.35
CA LEU A 419 -6.72 1.23 -32.24
C LEU A 419 -5.77 1.25 -31.03
N LEU A 420 -5.05 2.37 -30.82
CA LEU A 420 -4.15 2.54 -29.68
C LEU A 420 -4.91 2.61 -28.35
N GLU A 421 -6.05 3.28 -28.31
CA GLU A 421 -6.98 3.27 -27.17
C GLU A 421 -7.43 1.84 -26.86
N HIS A 422 -7.88 1.08 -27.85
CA HIS A 422 -8.32 -0.29 -27.65
C HIS A 422 -7.20 -1.23 -27.18
N ILE A 423 -5.98 -1.06 -27.69
CA ILE A 423 -4.80 -1.79 -27.19
C ILE A 423 -4.52 -1.39 -25.73
N SER A 424 -4.63 -0.11 -25.38
CA SER A 424 -4.43 0.36 -24.01
C SER A 424 -5.47 -0.23 -23.04
N GLU A 425 -6.74 -0.29 -23.43
CA GLU A 425 -7.84 -0.86 -22.64
C GLU A 425 -7.68 -2.37 -22.39
N THR A 426 -7.17 -3.09 -23.40
CA THR A 426 -7.06 -4.56 -23.36
C THR A 426 -5.73 -5.06 -22.80
N LEU A 427 -4.68 -4.22 -22.80
CA LEU A 427 -3.33 -4.57 -22.34
C LEU A 427 -3.31 -5.05 -20.87
N THR A 428 -4.00 -4.33 -19.98
CA THR A 428 -4.00 -4.67 -18.55
C THR A 428 -4.58 -6.06 -18.31
N ALA A 429 -5.72 -6.39 -18.92
CA ALA A 429 -6.32 -7.71 -18.80
C ALA A 429 -5.43 -8.82 -19.38
N PHE A 430 -4.79 -8.57 -20.54
CA PHE A 430 -3.86 -9.53 -21.13
C PHE A 430 -2.68 -9.82 -20.20
N VAL A 431 -2.05 -8.78 -19.65
CA VAL A 431 -0.89 -8.86 -18.75
C VAL A 431 -1.25 -9.55 -17.43
N LEU A 432 -2.38 -9.17 -16.82
CA LEU A 432 -2.88 -9.83 -15.61
C LEU A 432 -3.13 -11.32 -15.86
N GLY A 433 -3.71 -11.67 -17.01
CA GLY A 433 -3.85 -13.07 -17.39
C GLY A 433 -2.51 -13.80 -17.52
N LEU A 434 -1.45 -13.15 -18.03
CA LEU A 434 -0.12 -13.77 -18.14
C LEU A 434 0.52 -13.99 -16.76
N LEU A 435 0.25 -13.08 -15.82
CA LEU A 435 0.74 -13.17 -14.45
C LEU A 435 -0.04 -14.23 -13.63
N ALA A 436 -1.32 -14.45 -13.92
CA ALA A 436 -2.22 -15.25 -13.08
C ALA A 436 -1.66 -16.63 -12.67
N PRO A 437 -1.07 -17.45 -13.57
CA PRO A 437 -0.53 -18.76 -13.17
C PRO A 437 0.64 -18.67 -12.19
N PHE A 438 1.40 -17.57 -12.19
CA PHE A 438 2.52 -17.38 -11.28
C PHE A 438 2.08 -16.81 -9.93
N ILE A 439 1.07 -15.93 -9.93
CA ILE A 439 0.67 -15.15 -8.76
C ILE A 439 -0.40 -15.85 -7.91
N ARG A 440 -1.33 -16.61 -8.51
CA ARG A 440 -2.40 -17.31 -7.77
C ARG A 440 -1.90 -18.25 -6.67
N PRO A 441 -0.83 -19.05 -6.85
CA PRO A 441 -0.29 -19.87 -5.77
C PRO A 441 0.17 -19.02 -4.58
N ILE A 442 0.78 -17.86 -4.86
CA ILE A 442 1.26 -16.93 -3.83
C ILE A 442 0.09 -16.35 -3.04
N ILE A 443 -0.96 -15.89 -3.74
CA ILE A 443 -2.21 -15.39 -3.13
C ILE A 443 -2.78 -16.44 -2.16
N LYS A 444 -2.95 -17.69 -2.62
CA LYS A 444 -3.50 -18.77 -1.77
C LYS A 444 -2.68 -18.98 -0.49
N SER A 445 -1.36 -18.93 -0.60
CA SER A 445 -0.45 -19.05 0.54
C SER A 445 -0.57 -17.90 1.52
N VAL A 446 -0.53 -16.66 1.02
CA VAL A 446 -0.62 -15.44 1.85
C VAL A 446 -1.99 -15.36 2.53
N THR A 447 -3.08 -15.56 1.79
CA THR A 447 -4.44 -15.59 2.35
C THR A 447 -4.59 -16.63 3.45
N LYS A 448 -3.96 -17.80 3.31
CA LYS A 448 -3.99 -18.83 4.36
C LYS A 448 -3.27 -18.36 5.62
N VAL A 449 -2.05 -17.82 5.49
CA VAL A 449 -1.27 -17.32 6.64
C VAL A 449 -2.00 -16.18 7.36
N LEU A 450 -2.63 -15.27 6.61
CA LEU A 450 -3.45 -14.20 7.17
C LEU A 450 -4.64 -14.73 7.96
N LYS A 451 -5.36 -15.74 7.43
CA LYS A 451 -6.50 -16.39 8.11
C LYS A 451 -6.09 -17.17 9.37
N ASP A 452 -4.97 -17.88 9.30
CA ASP A 452 -4.46 -18.64 10.45
C ASP A 452 -4.03 -17.66 11.57
N GLY A 453 -3.38 -16.55 11.20
CA GLY A 453 -2.97 -15.48 12.12
C GLY A 453 -4.14 -14.73 12.77
N SER A 454 -5.23 -14.47 12.03
CA SER A 454 -6.38 -13.70 12.54
C SER A 454 -7.16 -14.40 13.65
N SER A 455 -7.18 -15.73 13.66
CA SER A 455 -8.00 -16.51 14.61
C SER A 455 -7.47 -16.52 16.05
N GLY A 456 -6.15 -16.34 16.25
CA GLY A 456 -5.51 -16.40 17.57
C GLY A 456 -5.45 -15.06 18.33
N VAL A 457 -5.82 -13.96 17.68
CA VAL A 457 -5.34 -12.62 18.06
C VAL A 457 -6.43 -11.69 18.63
N ILE A 458 -7.70 -11.94 18.32
CA ILE A 458 -8.84 -11.06 18.66
C ILE A 458 -9.05 -10.88 20.18
N THR A 459 -8.65 -11.84 21.03
CA THR A 459 -8.92 -11.77 22.49
C THR A 459 -7.85 -11.04 23.30
N ALA A 460 -6.61 -10.95 22.81
CA ALA A 460 -5.51 -10.29 23.53
C ALA A 460 -5.52 -8.75 23.37
N SER A 461 -6.01 -8.25 22.23
CA SER A 461 -6.02 -6.82 21.88
C SER A 461 -7.11 -5.99 22.57
N SER A 462 -8.28 -6.57 22.84
CA SER A 462 -9.41 -5.81 23.38
C SER A 462 -9.14 -5.16 24.75
N LYS A 463 -8.17 -5.70 25.53
CA LYS A 463 -7.78 -5.12 26.82
C LYS A 463 -6.74 -4.01 26.70
N SER A 464 -5.74 -4.13 25.81
CA SER A 464 -4.71 -3.10 25.64
C SER A 464 -5.27 -1.85 24.97
N GLN A 465 -6.26 -1.99 24.09
CA GLN A 465 -6.93 -0.86 23.43
C GLN A 465 -7.55 0.14 24.40
N LEU A 466 -8.05 -0.32 25.54
CA LEU A 466 -8.69 0.52 26.55
C LEU A 466 -7.73 1.02 27.64
N GLU A 467 -6.45 0.64 27.58
CA GLU A 467 -5.48 0.98 28.62
C GLU A 467 -5.39 2.50 28.90
N PRO A 468 -5.41 3.41 27.90
CA PRO A 468 -5.42 4.85 28.16
C PRO A 468 -6.60 5.33 29.03
N TRP A 469 -7.72 4.61 29.03
CA TRP A 469 -8.92 4.92 29.82
C TRP A 469 -8.89 4.29 31.21
N GLU A 470 -8.27 3.12 31.35
CA GLU A 470 -8.26 2.35 32.60
C GLU A 470 -7.02 2.63 33.47
N ASN A 471 -5.91 3.05 32.86
CA ASN A 471 -4.64 3.32 33.53
C ASN A 471 -4.28 4.81 33.43
N ASN A 472 -4.41 5.52 34.55
CA ASN A 472 -4.09 6.95 34.64
C ASN A 472 -2.62 7.30 34.32
N ARG A 473 -1.72 6.32 34.26
CA ARG A 473 -0.30 6.53 33.91
C ARG A 473 0.07 6.01 32.52
N CYS A 474 -0.88 5.46 31.76
CA CYS A 474 -0.61 4.96 30.41
C CYS A 474 -0.23 6.10 29.47
N SER A 475 0.90 5.93 28.78
CA SER A 475 1.41 6.85 27.74
C SER A 475 1.67 6.13 26.42
N ASP A 476 1.11 4.95 26.26
CA ASP A 476 1.44 4.00 25.20
C ASP A 476 0.13 3.42 24.63
N PRO A 477 -0.72 4.27 24.04
CA PRO A 477 -1.97 3.81 23.43
C PRO A 477 -1.67 2.85 22.28
N THR A 478 -2.67 2.04 21.89
CA THR A 478 -2.56 1.23 20.68
C THR A 478 -2.77 2.08 19.42
N HIS A 479 -2.15 1.67 18.32
CA HIS A 479 -2.32 2.33 17.02
C HIS A 479 -3.79 2.34 16.59
N SER A 480 -4.45 1.18 16.67
CA SER A 480 -5.84 1.01 16.24
C SER A 480 -6.85 1.99 16.87
N MET A 481 -6.59 2.46 18.10
CA MET A 481 -7.48 3.39 18.82
C MET A 481 -7.11 4.86 18.61
N LEU A 482 -5.84 5.15 18.33
CA LEU A 482 -5.33 6.50 18.21
C LEU A 482 -5.37 7.01 16.77
N SER A 483 -5.25 6.11 15.78
CA SER A 483 -5.02 6.49 14.39
C SER A 483 -6.19 7.25 13.75
N LYS A 484 -5.87 8.21 12.87
CA LYS A 484 -6.83 9.02 12.11
C LYS A 484 -6.77 8.78 10.61
N ASP A 485 -6.05 7.75 10.19
CA ASP A 485 -5.93 7.33 8.79
C ASP A 485 -7.16 6.58 8.26
N HIS A 486 -8.12 6.26 9.14
CA HIS A 486 -9.40 5.65 8.77
C HIS A 486 -10.47 6.73 8.54
N PHE A 487 -11.24 6.59 7.45
CA PHE A 487 -12.26 7.59 7.05
C PHE A 487 -13.45 7.72 8.00
N THR A 488 -13.67 6.73 8.87
CA THR A 488 -14.67 6.79 9.93
C THR A 488 -14.26 7.70 11.08
N ASN A 489 -12.96 8.00 11.20
CA ASN A 489 -12.46 8.92 12.21
C ASN A 489 -12.70 10.37 11.76
N VAL A 490 -13.49 11.11 12.56
CA VAL A 490 -13.82 12.53 12.30
C VAL A 490 -12.59 13.43 12.19
N LEU A 491 -11.46 13.03 12.80
CA LEU A 491 -10.21 13.76 12.75
C LEU A 491 -9.35 13.45 11.51
N ASN A 492 -9.76 12.51 10.62
CA ASN A 492 -9.03 12.21 9.38
C ASN A 492 -8.80 13.48 8.53
N SER A 493 -9.84 14.29 8.34
CA SER A 493 -9.73 15.55 7.59
C SER A 493 -8.75 16.54 8.23
N CYS A 494 -8.70 16.56 9.58
CA CYS A 494 -7.78 17.43 10.31
C CYS A 494 -6.33 16.95 10.12
N ALA A 495 -6.08 15.66 10.35
CA ALA A 495 -4.78 15.04 10.17
C ALA A 495 -4.26 15.21 8.73
N GLY A 496 -5.11 14.99 7.72
CA GLY A 496 -4.76 15.19 6.32
C GLY A 496 -4.36 16.63 5.98
N ARG A 497 -5.04 17.64 6.54
CA ARG A 497 -4.66 19.05 6.35
C ARG A 497 -3.35 19.40 7.05
N VAL A 498 -3.10 18.83 8.22
CA VAL A 498 -1.82 18.96 8.92
C VAL A 498 -0.70 18.36 8.05
N ALA A 499 -0.89 17.14 7.57
CA ALA A 499 0.06 16.44 6.69
C ALA A 499 0.32 17.24 5.39
N ALA A 500 -0.72 17.72 4.72
CA ALA A 500 -0.61 18.56 3.53
C ALA A 500 0.20 19.85 3.81
N THR A 501 -0.02 20.49 4.96
CA THR A 501 0.74 21.68 5.37
C THR A 501 2.20 21.33 5.65
N ILE A 502 2.47 20.20 6.30
CA ILE A 502 3.83 19.70 6.54
C ILE A 502 4.54 19.43 5.21
N LEU A 503 3.89 18.76 4.26
CA LEU A 503 4.43 18.50 2.92
C LEU A 503 4.78 19.82 2.22
N GLN A 504 3.85 20.77 2.17
CA GLN A 504 4.07 22.08 1.54
C GLN A 504 5.22 22.88 2.18
N TYR A 505 5.49 22.65 3.46
CA TYR A 505 6.59 23.29 4.17
C TYR A 505 7.93 22.55 3.97
N ALA A 506 7.90 21.21 3.99
CA ALA A 506 9.09 20.37 3.95
C ALA A 506 9.67 20.23 2.54
N VAL A 507 8.82 20.34 1.50
CA VAL A 507 9.24 20.27 0.11
C VAL A 507 9.66 21.67 -0.37
N PRO A 508 10.93 21.85 -0.78
CA PRO A 508 11.51 23.16 -1.09
C PRO A 508 11.08 23.76 -2.44
#